data_AF-A0A2E5U8K1-F1
#
_entry.id   AF-A0A2E5U8K1-F1
#
_cell.length_a   1.000
_cell.length_b   1.000
_cell.length_c   1.000
_cell.angle_alpha   90.00
_cell.angle_beta   90.00
_cell.angle_gamma   90.00
#
_symmetry.space_group_name_H-M   'P 1'
#
loop_
_entity.id
_entity.type
_entity.pdbx_description
1 polymer ?
#
loop_
_entity_poly.entity_id
_entity_poly.type
_entity_poly.pdbx_seq_one_letter_code
_entity_poly.pdbx_strand_id
1 'polypeptide(L)'
;MFKRLFIYIYLLFQFIYPSDSEEYVLLISMDGFRYDYLNKANTPNFDLLIQSGVTSNALVPVFTTKTFPNHYSIATGMYAENHGLIANTFYASDLKKPYAIRDRNAVENGDFYGGEPIWVTAERQGVITASYFWVGSEAVIKGRQPTYWKKYDQKLAFESRIDSVVSWFSYPTQSRPRLVLLYFHEPDWTGHTYGPNSPETISQIERMDSVLGNLISKTSNLTISSKLNIIIVSDHGMTDVYPEQIIDLSTYTDLSNMNVAGAGPTVFISSKSKKLLKKAYKDLKAIDNANIYWKSNIPKRFHYRNNIRIPDLLIVANEGWSLMPLGHGSSSPKGSHGYDNQLDNMKAIFIANGPSFKSGYARDEFENIHIYPLIAHILGINPFENIDGDLEKVEDLLSN
;
A
#
# COMPACT_ATOMS: atom_id res chain seq x y z
N MET A 1 43.10 -61.30 5.14
CA MET A 1 42.02 -60.49 5.73
C MET A 1 41.86 -59.23 4.88
N PHE A 2 41.07 -59.31 3.80
CA PHE A 2 40.88 -58.23 2.84
C PHE A 2 39.82 -57.24 3.34
N LYS A 3 40.23 -56.01 3.71
CA LYS A 3 39.28 -54.93 3.98
C LYS A 3 38.99 -54.20 2.66
N ARG A 4 37.78 -54.39 2.13
CA ARG A 4 37.22 -53.58 1.03
C ARG A 4 36.85 -52.20 1.58
N LEU A 5 37.46 -51.15 1.02
CA LEU A 5 37.11 -49.77 1.28
C LEU A 5 35.97 -49.37 0.33
N PHE A 6 34.75 -49.23 0.84
CA PHE A 6 33.64 -48.65 0.09
C PHE A 6 33.73 -47.12 0.19
N ILE A 7 34.08 -46.49 -0.92
CA ILE A 7 34.00 -45.03 -1.07
C ILE A 7 32.58 -44.71 -1.54
N TYR A 8 31.75 -44.17 -0.63
CA TYR A 8 30.46 -43.60 -0.98
C TYR A 8 30.70 -42.22 -1.61
N ILE A 9 30.55 -42.14 -2.94
CA ILE A 9 30.49 -40.87 -3.67
C ILE A 9 29.08 -40.30 -3.43
N TYR A 10 28.97 -39.34 -2.52
CA TYR A 10 27.80 -38.47 -2.43
C TYR A 10 27.80 -37.56 -3.65
N LEU A 11 26.99 -37.89 -4.66
CA LEU A 11 26.61 -36.95 -5.71
C LEU A 11 25.67 -35.92 -5.09
N LEU A 12 26.25 -34.81 -4.64
CA LEU A 12 25.53 -33.56 -4.40
C LEU A 12 24.95 -33.09 -5.74
N PHE A 13 23.69 -33.43 -6.01
CA PHE A 13 22.89 -32.68 -6.97
C PHE A 13 22.63 -31.31 -6.34
N GLN A 14 23.54 -30.36 -6.59
CA GLN A 14 23.17 -28.96 -6.51
C GLN A 14 22.19 -28.72 -7.66
N PHE A 15 20.91 -28.57 -7.32
CA PHE A 15 19.96 -27.91 -8.19
C PHE A 15 20.45 -26.47 -8.37
N ILE A 16 21.26 -26.26 -9.40
CA ILE A 16 21.45 -24.94 -9.98
C ILE A 16 20.14 -24.64 -10.68
N TYR A 17 19.23 -23.94 -10.00
CA TYR A 17 18.20 -23.17 -10.66
C TYR A 17 18.71 -21.73 -10.75
N PRO A 18 19.37 -21.33 -11.85
CA PRO A 18 19.45 -19.94 -12.18
C PRO A 18 18.16 -19.65 -12.96
N SER A 19 17.12 -19.20 -12.27
CA SER A 19 16.31 -18.16 -12.91
C SER A 19 17.03 -16.86 -12.60
N ASP A 20 18.16 -16.63 -13.27
CA ASP A 20 18.76 -15.30 -13.38
C ASP A 20 17.83 -14.49 -14.29
N SER A 21 16.63 -14.20 -13.82
CA SER A 21 15.86 -13.10 -14.39
C SER A 21 16.74 -11.88 -14.24
N GLU A 22 17.17 -11.28 -15.36
CA GLU A 22 17.83 -9.97 -15.37
C GLU A 22 16.79 -8.85 -15.51
N GLU A 23 15.52 -9.13 -15.19
CA GLU A 23 14.44 -8.17 -15.32
C GLU A 23 14.49 -7.10 -14.23
N TYR A 24 13.94 -5.95 -14.58
CA TYR A 24 13.83 -4.77 -13.74
C TYR A 24 12.35 -4.52 -13.45
N VAL A 25 12.05 -4.03 -12.25
CA VAL A 25 10.69 -3.63 -11.84
C VAL A 25 10.71 -2.18 -11.41
N LEU A 26 9.83 -1.38 -12.01
CA LEU A 26 9.44 -0.07 -11.53
C LEU A 26 8.01 -0.14 -11.00
N LEU A 27 7.87 -0.12 -9.68
CA LEU A 27 6.57 -0.05 -9.00
C LEU A 27 6.22 1.41 -8.71
N ILE A 28 5.10 1.87 -9.25
CA ILE A 28 4.63 3.26 -9.17
C ILE A 28 3.32 3.27 -8.39
N SER A 29 3.24 4.09 -7.35
CA SER A 29 1.99 4.39 -6.67
C SER A 29 1.55 5.83 -6.94
N MET A 30 0.31 6.00 -7.37
CA MET A 30 -0.38 7.28 -7.44
C MET A 30 -1.47 7.30 -6.37
N ASP A 31 -1.20 7.96 -5.25
CA ASP A 31 -2.04 7.94 -4.04
C ASP A 31 -3.49 8.33 -4.35
N GLY A 32 -4.46 7.55 -3.86
CA GLY A 32 -5.88 7.86 -3.99
C GLY A 32 -6.43 7.79 -5.43
N PHE A 33 -5.73 7.18 -6.39
CA PHE A 33 -6.18 7.04 -7.77
C PHE A 33 -7.27 5.95 -7.88
N ARG A 34 -8.52 6.36 -7.68
CA ARG A 34 -9.70 5.47 -7.70
C ARG A 34 -9.87 4.75 -9.03
N TYR A 35 -10.35 3.51 -8.97
CA TYR A 35 -10.46 2.58 -10.12
C TYR A 35 -11.18 3.17 -11.35
N ASP A 36 -12.16 4.06 -11.16
CA ASP A 36 -13.00 4.61 -12.23
C ASP A 36 -12.50 5.94 -12.83
N TYR A 37 -11.41 6.51 -12.30
CA TYR A 37 -10.94 7.84 -12.70
C TYR A 37 -10.50 7.92 -14.16
N LEU A 38 -9.96 6.84 -14.73
CA LEU A 38 -9.58 6.78 -16.14
C LEU A 38 -10.80 6.93 -17.08
N ASN A 39 -11.99 6.57 -16.61
CA ASN A 39 -13.23 6.76 -17.37
C ASN A 39 -13.80 8.18 -17.25
N LYS A 40 -13.23 9.02 -16.38
CA LYS A 40 -13.72 10.37 -16.04
C LYS A 40 -12.84 11.49 -16.57
N ALA A 41 -11.64 11.18 -17.01
CA ALA A 41 -10.62 12.14 -17.43
C ALA A 41 -10.00 11.72 -18.77
N ASN A 42 -9.46 12.68 -19.53
CA ASN A 42 -8.72 12.37 -20.75
C ASN A 42 -7.31 11.86 -20.39
N THR A 43 -7.07 10.55 -20.50
CA THR A 43 -5.84 9.90 -20.02
C THR A 43 -5.12 9.06 -21.10
N PRO A 44 -4.68 9.69 -22.21
CA PRO A 44 -4.15 8.96 -23.36
C PRO A 44 -2.86 8.18 -23.08
N ASN A 45 -2.01 8.59 -22.13
CA ASN A 45 -0.80 7.83 -21.79
C ASN A 45 -1.15 6.56 -21.02
N PHE A 46 -2.13 6.62 -20.12
CA PHE A 46 -2.70 5.43 -19.49
C PHE A 46 -3.35 4.51 -20.52
N ASP A 47 -4.16 5.06 -21.43
CA ASP A 47 -4.84 4.28 -22.48
C ASP A 47 -3.84 3.48 -23.34
N LEU A 48 -2.74 4.11 -23.75
CA LEU A 48 -1.68 3.44 -24.52
C LEU A 48 -0.99 2.32 -23.74
N LEU A 49 -0.76 2.54 -22.43
CA LEU A 49 -0.13 1.55 -21.57
C LEU A 49 -1.06 0.33 -21.37
N ILE A 50 -2.35 0.57 -21.17
CA ILE A 50 -3.38 -0.48 -21.03
C ILE A 50 -3.49 -1.29 -22.32
N GLN A 51 -3.54 -0.66 -23.48
CA GLN A 51 -3.68 -1.34 -24.77
C GLN A 51 -2.57 -2.36 -25.03
N SER A 52 -1.36 -2.09 -24.53
CA SER A 52 -0.18 -2.93 -24.77
C SER A 52 0.22 -3.78 -23.56
N GLY A 53 -0.49 -3.67 -22.43
CA GLY A 53 -0.15 -4.31 -21.17
C GLY A 53 -1.29 -5.13 -20.56
N VAL A 54 -1.29 -5.22 -19.24
CA VAL A 54 -2.35 -5.83 -18.43
C VAL A 54 -3.04 -4.81 -17.54
N THR A 55 -4.32 -5.02 -17.28
CA THR A 55 -5.11 -4.21 -16.35
C THR A 55 -6.10 -5.07 -15.57
N SER A 56 -6.68 -4.51 -14.51
CA SER A 56 -7.79 -5.12 -13.79
C SER A 56 -8.95 -4.15 -13.66
N ASN A 57 -10.17 -4.66 -13.55
CA ASN A 57 -11.36 -3.86 -13.25
C ASN A 57 -11.20 -3.03 -11.96
N ALA A 58 -10.46 -3.57 -10.97
CA ALA A 58 -10.11 -2.86 -9.75
C ALA A 58 -9.01 -3.60 -8.96
N LEU A 59 -8.19 -2.85 -8.25
CA LEU A 59 -7.34 -3.35 -7.19
C LEU A 59 -8.05 -3.15 -5.84
N VAL A 60 -8.26 -4.25 -5.11
CA VAL A 60 -8.95 -4.21 -3.81
C VAL A 60 -7.91 -3.95 -2.71
N PRO A 61 -8.00 -2.81 -1.98
CA PRO A 61 -7.11 -2.56 -0.85
C PRO A 61 -7.40 -3.45 0.35
N VAL A 62 -6.46 -3.53 1.28
CA VAL A 62 -6.73 -4.08 2.62
C VAL A 62 -7.55 -3.09 3.46
N PHE A 63 -8.24 -3.61 4.47
CA PHE A 63 -8.86 -2.79 5.49
C PHE A 63 -7.81 -2.37 6.56
N THR A 64 -7.75 -1.12 7.00
CA THR A 64 -8.51 0.06 6.53
C THR A 64 -7.92 0.60 5.23
N THR A 65 -8.74 1.25 4.40
CA THR A 65 -8.30 1.84 3.11
C THR A 65 -7.53 3.16 3.28
N LYS A 66 -6.48 3.11 4.11
CA LYS A 66 -5.58 4.22 4.43
C LYS A 66 -4.20 4.00 3.81
N THR A 67 -3.51 5.12 3.59
CA THR A 67 -2.23 5.17 2.88
C THR A 67 -1.14 4.27 3.43
N PHE A 68 -0.79 4.41 4.71
CA PHE A 68 0.34 3.66 5.27
C PHE A 68 0.08 2.16 5.35
N PRO A 69 -1.09 1.69 5.85
CA PRO A 69 -1.42 0.27 5.80
C PRO A 69 -1.31 -0.30 4.38
N ASN A 70 -1.96 0.31 3.39
CA ASN A 70 -2.04 -0.26 2.04
C ASN A 70 -0.73 -0.22 1.27
N HIS A 71 0.02 0.88 1.31
CA HIS A 71 1.36 0.92 0.71
C HIS A 71 2.28 -0.15 1.33
N TYR A 72 2.15 -0.39 2.62
CA TYR A 72 2.94 -1.40 3.30
C TYR A 72 2.43 -2.83 3.02
N SER A 73 1.12 -3.04 2.85
CA SER A 73 0.56 -4.31 2.38
C SER A 73 1.02 -4.66 0.98
N ILE A 74 1.03 -3.69 0.04
CA ILE A 74 1.60 -3.88 -1.31
C ILE A 74 3.08 -4.27 -1.21
N ALA A 75 3.84 -3.59 -0.33
CA ALA A 75 5.26 -3.84 -0.17
C ALA A 75 5.59 -5.14 0.55
N THR A 76 4.68 -5.73 1.33
CA THR A 76 4.95 -6.92 2.16
C THR A 76 4.16 -8.15 1.74
N GLY A 77 3.10 -7.98 0.94
CA GLY A 77 2.15 -9.03 0.63
C GLY A 77 1.34 -9.48 1.84
N MET A 78 1.15 -8.62 2.85
CA MET A 78 0.53 -8.98 4.11
C MET A 78 -0.68 -8.10 4.42
N TYR A 79 -1.66 -8.64 5.13
CA TYR A 79 -2.73 -7.86 5.72
C TYR A 79 -2.21 -6.98 6.87
N ALA A 80 -2.94 -5.90 7.17
CA ALA A 80 -2.58 -4.95 8.21
C ALA A 80 -2.42 -5.57 9.60
N GLU A 81 -3.19 -6.61 9.91
CA GLU A 81 -3.02 -7.35 11.16
C GLU A 81 -1.71 -8.14 11.23
N ASN A 82 -1.13 -8.54 10.11
CA ASN A 82 0.07 -9.37 10.10
C ASN A 82 1.35 -8.52 10.05
N HIS A 83 1.36 -7.42 9.31
CA HIS A 83 2.51 -6.51 9.27
C HIS A 83 2.47 -5.42 10.36
N GLY A 84 1.35 -5.27 11.07
CA GLY A 84 1.25 -4.47 12.30
C GLY A 84 1.19 -2.94 12.11
N LEU A 85 1.08 -2.46 10.87
CA LEU A 85 0.91 -1.04 10.53
C LEU A 85 -0.58 -0.80 10.23
N ILE A 86 -1.37 -0.64 11.29
CA ILE A 86 -2.82 -0.84 11.23
C ILE A 86 -3.62 0.41 10.81
N ALA A 87 -3.01 1.59 10.88
CA ALA A 87 -3.62 2.88 10.55
C ALA A 87 -2.54 3.97 10.37
N ASN A 88 -2.92 5.14 9.86
CA ASN A 88 -2.03 6.31 9.81
C ASN A 88 -1.75 6.89 11.21
N THR A 89 -2.63 6.66 12.18
CA THR A 89 -2.43 7.05 13.59
C THR A 89 -2.99 5.96 14.50
N PHE A 90 -2.18 5.46 15.43
CA PHE A 90 -2.60 4.46 16.43
C PHE A 90 -1.63 4.43 17.62
N TYR A 91 -1.96 3.67 18.66
CA TYR A 91 -1.06 3.41 19.78
C TYR A 91 -0.54 1.96 19.70
N ALA A 92 0.76 1.79 19.56
CA ALA A 92 1.40 0.48 19.55
C ALA A 92 1.61 0.01 21.00
N SER A 93 0.72 -0.88 21.46
CA SER A 93 0.69 -1.36 22.85
C SER A 93 1.91 -2.22 23.22
N ASP A 94 2.46 -2.96 22.26
CA ASP A 94 3.71 -3.72 22.34
C ASP A 94 4.93 -2.82 22.55
N LEU A 95 4.96 -1.67 21.88
CA LEU A 95 6.06 -0.70 21.98
C LEU A 95 5.83 0.36 23.06
N LYS A 96 4.61 0.46 23.58
CA LYS A 96 4.13 1.52 24.47
C LYS A 96 4.33 2.92 23.89
N LYS A 97 4.21 3.06 22.57
CA LYS A 97 4.46 4.31 21.82
C LYS A 97 3.30 4.65 20.88
N PRO A 98 2.96 5.94 20.71
CA PRO A 98 2.09 6.35 19.62
C PRO A 98 2.80 6.20 18.27
N TYR A 99 2.03 5.98 17.22
CA TYR A 99 2.45 6.10 15.84
C TYR A 99 1.58 7.16 15.16
N ALA A 100 2.20 8.05 14.40
CA ALA A 100 1.51 9.00 13.53
C ALA A 100 2.38 9.29 12.31
N ILE A 101 1.80 9.34 11.12
CA ILE A 101 2.55 9.57 9.86
C ILE A 101 3.31 10.90 9.81
N ARG A 102 2.92 11.87 10.64
CA ARG A 102 3.60 13.17 10.76
C ARG A 102 4.76 13.15 11.75
N ASP A 103 4.87 12.12 12.59
CA ASP A 103 5.98 11.94 13.52
C ASP A 103 7.11 11.18 12.83
N ARG A 104 8.17 11.91 12.48
CA ARG A 104 9.34 11.34 11.80
C ARG A 104 10.09 10.32 12.63
N ASN A 105 10.11 10.46 13.96
CA ASN A 105 10.73 9.47 14.82
C ASN A 105 9.96 8.14 14.81
N ALA A 106 8.63 8.20 14.65
CA ALA A 106 7.81 7.01 14.51
C ALA A 106 7.97 6.36 13.12
N VAL A 107 7.93 7.17 12.06
CA VAL A 107 8.06 6.70 10.67
C VAL A 107 9.44 6.09 10.38
N GLU A 108 10.51 6.59 10.98
CA GLU A 108 11.87 6.05 10.80
C GLU A 108 12.19 4.89 11.75
N ASN A 109 11.30 4.58 12.70
CA ASN A 109 11.50 3.50 13.65
C ASN A 109 11.00 2.14 13.10
N GLY A 110 11.94 1.29 12.72
CA GLY A 110 11.70 -0.07 12.22
C GLY A 110 10.84 -0.97 13.12
N ASP A 111 10.78 -0.71 14.44
CA ASP A 111 9.97 -1.51 15.37
C ASP A 111 8.46 -1.47 15.06
N PHE A 112 7.98 -0.41 14.39
CA PHE A 112 6.58 -0.32 13.98
C PHE A 112 6.25 -1.18 12.76
N TYR A 113 7.25 -1.74 12.08
CA TYR A 113 7.11 -2.39 10.79
C TYR A 113 7.39 -3.89 10.90
N GLY A 114 6.32 -4.70 10.92
CA GLY A 114 6.41 -6.16 10.88
C GLY A 114 6.53 -6.71 9.46
N GLY A 115 6.72 -8.02 9.33
CA GLY A 115 6.86 -8.65 8.02
C GLY A 115 8.19 -8.33 7.32
N GLU A 116 8.22 -8.51 6.01
CA GLU A 116 9.42 -8.26 5.20
C GLU A 116 9.06 -7.57 3.89
N PRO A 117 9.37 -6.28 3.75
CA PRO A 117 9.12 -5.58 2.51
C PRO A 117 9.91 -6.16 1.32
N ILE A 118 9.41 -5.96 0.11
CA ILE A 118 9.97 -6.54 -1.10
C ILE A 118 11.41 -6.06 -1.36
N TRP A 119 11.76 -4.84 -0.94
CA TRP A 119 13.14 -4.38 -0.98
C TRP A 119 14.05 -5.12 0.01
N VAL A 120 13.58 -5.42 1.22
CA VAL A 120 14.35 -6.24 2.18
C VAL A 120 14.58 -7.64 1.61
N THR A 121 13.54 -8.20 0.98
CA THR A 121 13.55 -9.52 0.33
C THR A 121 14.54 -9.59 -0.83
N ALA A 122 14.56 -8.55 -1.65
CA ALA A 122 15.48 -8.37 -2.77
C ALA A 122 16.93 -8.17 -2.27
N GLU A 123 17.17 -7.24 -1.35
CA GLU A 123 18.50 -6.90 -0.84
C GLU A 123 19.18 -8.07 -0.12
N ARG A 124 18.44 -8.92 0.61
CA ARG A 124 19.01 -10.12 1.23
C ARG A 124 19.40 -11.20 0.20
N GLN A 125 18.86 -11.13 -1.01
CA GLN A 125 19.15 -12.02 -2.13
C GLN A 125 20.06 -11.38 -3.18
N GLY A 126 20.74 -10.27 -2.83
CA GLY A 126 21.73 -9.63 -3.70
C GLY A 126 21.15 -8.75 -4.81
N VAL A 127 19.85 -8.47 -4.78
CA VAL A 127 19.19 -7.58 -5.73
C VAL A 127 19.20 -6.15 -5.17
N ILE A 128 19.92 -5.24 -5.84
CA ILE A 128 19.99 -3.83 -5.47
C ILE A 128 18.62 -3.18 -5.68
N THR A 129 18.20 -2.36 -4.73
CA THR A 129 16.88 -1.71 -4.77
C THR A 129 16.98 -0.20 -4.55
N ALA A 130 15.96 0.51 -5.04
CA ALA A 130 15.81 1.93 -4.77
C ALA A 130 14.37 2.31 -4.40
N SER A 131 14.20 3.36 -3.61
CA SER A 131 12.89 3.92 -3.28
C SER A 131 12.89 5.44 -3.31
N TYR A 132 12.03 5.99 -4.16
CA TYR A 132 11.64 7.39 -4.11
C TYR A 132 10.26 7.49 -3.46
N PHE A 133 10.27 7.53 -2.12
CA PHE A 133 9.11 7.78 -1.25
C PHE A 133 8.13 6.61 -1.08
N TRP A 134 8.58 5.41 -0.75
CA TRP A 134 7.64 4.35 -0.34
C TRP A 134 7.50 4.26 1.18
N VAL A 135 6.28 3.99 1.69
CA VAL A 135 6.03 3.80 3.12
C VAL A 135 6.92 2.68 3.67
N GLY A 136 7.69 2.98 4.72
CA GLY A 136 8.63 2.04 5.35
C GLY A 136 10.03 2.02 4.74
N SER A 137 10.27 2.64 3.57
CA SER A 137 11.62 2.72 2.98
C SER A 137 12.62 3.52 3.83
N GLU A 138 12.11 4.44 4.64
CA GLU A 138 12.88 5.32 5.53
C GLU A 138 13.23 4.66 6.87
N ALA A 139 12.66 3.49 7.16
CA ALA A 139 12.91 2.73 8.38
C ALA A 139 13.85 1.56 8.11
N VAL A 140 14.76 1.28 9.06
CA VAL A 140 15.60 0.08 9.02
C VAL A 140 14.75 -1.13 9.44
N ILE A 141 14.34 -1.95 8.48
CA ILE A 141 13.45 -3.10 8.69
C ILE A 141 14.27 -4.37 8.51
N LYS A 142 14.29 -5.23 9.54
CA LYS A 142 15.19 -6.41 9.59
C LYS A 142 16.66 -6.08 9.25
N GLY A 143 17.13 -4.93 9.71
CA GLY A 143 18.50 -4.46 9.47
C GLY A 143 18.78 -3.94 8.06
N ARG A 144 17.75 -3.72 7.23
CA ARG A 144 17.91 -3.27 5.84
C ARG A 144 16.99 -2.10 5.48
N GLN A 145 17.46 -1.32 4.51
CA GLN A 145 16.72 -0.31 3.75
C GLN A 145 17.01 -0.57 2.26
N PRO A 146 16.27 0.05 1.33
CA PRO A 146 16.72 0.06 -0.06
C PRO A 146 18.14 0.62 -0.17
N THR A 147 18.98 0.11 -1.07
CA THR A 147 20.33 0.65 -1.28
C THR A 147 20.33 2.15 -1.57
N TYR A 148 19.38 2.59 -2.40
CA TYR A 148 19.15 4.01 -2.65
C TYR A 148 17.77 4.42 -2.17
N TRP A 149 17.66 5.43 -1.32
CA TRP A 149 16.36 5.92 -0.90
C TRP A 149 16.37 7.41 -0.64
N LYS A 150 15.18 8.01 -0.61
CA LYS A 150 14.98 9.43 -0.34
C LYS A 150 14.05 9.62 0.85
N LYS A 151 14.43 10.55 1.74
CA LYS A 151 13.59 11.00 2.85
C LYS A 151 12.38 11.75 2.31
N TYR A 152 11.18 11.41 2.77
CA TYR A 152 9.92 11.97 2.26
C TYR A 152 9.89 13.50 2.35
N ASP A 153 9.63 14.13 1.22
CA ASP A 153 9.34 15.56 1.10
C ASP A 153 8.33 15.80 -0.01
N GLN A 154 7.08 16.05 0.38
CA GLN A 154 5.96 16.25 -0.54
C GLN A 154 6.22 17.40 -1.53
N LYS A 155 7.03 18.40 -1.16
CA LYS A 155 7.28 19.61 -1.96
C LYS A 155 8.14 19.36 -3.20
N LEU A 156 8.84 18.21 -3.26
CA LEU A 156 9.65 17.88 -4.43
C LEU A 156 8.78 17.60 -5.65
N ALA A 157 9.10 18.31 -6.74
CA ALA A 157 8.43 18.19 -8.03
C ALA A 157 8.48 16.76 -8.57
N PHE A 158 7.42 16.34 -9.25
CA PHE A 158 7.26 14.99 -9.78
C PHE A 158 8.33 14.64 -10.81
N GLU A 159 8.70 15.62 -11.64
CA GLU A 159 9.73 15.50 -12.66
C GLU A 159 11.10 15.17 -12.05
N SER A 160 11.44 15.79 -10.90
CA SER A 160 12.70 15.50 -10.20
C SER A 160 12.73 14.09 -9.60
N ARG A 161 11.56 13.53 -9.22
CA ARG A 161 11.46 12.14 -8.79
C ARG A 161 11.72 11.20 -9.96
N ILE A 162 11.08 11.47 -11.10
CA ILE A 162 11.28 10.73 -12.36
C ILE A 162 12.75 10.77 -12.78
N ASP A 163 13.40 11.94 -12.78
CA ASP A 163 14.81 12.09 -13.15
C ASP A 163 15.73 11.25 -12.28
N SER A 164 15.41 11.12 -10.99
CA SER A 164 16.20 10.29 -10.06
C SER A 164 16.03 8.80 -10.36
N VAL A 165 14.81 8.35 -10.68
CA VAL A 165 14.55 6.96 -11.10
C VAL A 165 15.29 6.62 -12.40
N VAL A 166 15.23 7.51 -13.40
CA VAL A 166 15.96 7.35 -14.66
C VAL A 166 17.47 7.32 -14.43
N SER A 167 17.98 8.19 -13.54
CA SER A 167 19.39 8.21 -13.16
C SER A 167 19.83 6.88 -12.53
N TRP A 168 19.06 6.36 -11.57
CA TRP A 168 19.34 5.07 -10.94
C TRP A 168 19.39 3.92 -11.95
N PHE A 169 18.42 3.83 -12.86
CA PHE A 169 18.44 2.82 -13.91
C PHE A 169 19.58 3.00 -14.93
N SER A 170 20.18 4.18 -15.00
CA SER A 170 21.34 4.46 -15.87
C SER A 170 22.69 4.07 -15.24
N TYR A 171 22.72 3.65 -13.97
CA TYR A 171 23.96 3.25 -13.31
C TYR A 171 24.60 2.02 -13.99
N PRO A 172 25.92 1.78 -13.81
CA PRO A 172 26.55 0.52 -14.19
C PRO A 172 25.87 -0.68 -13.51
N THR A 173 25.84 -1.83 -14.18
CA THR A 173 25.13 -3.05 -13.72
C THR A 173 25.40 -3.42 -12.27
N GLN A 174 26.64 -3.28 -11.79
CA GLN A 174 27.06 -3.63 -10.42
C GLN A 174 26.47 -2.72 -9.34
N SER A 175 25.93 -1.56 -9.72
CA SER A 175 25.34 -0.56 -8.83
C SER A 175 23.88 -0.25 -9.21
N ARG A 176 23.36 -0.86 -10.26
CA ARG A 176 22.04 -0.52 -10.79
C ARG A 176 20.96 -1.24 -10.00
N PRO A 177 19.97 -0.54 -9.44
CA PRO A 177 18.84 -1.21 -8.82
C PRO A 177 18.02 -1.95 -9.88
N ARG A 178 17.58 -3.15 -9.54
CA ARG A 178 16.60 -3.94 -10.31
C ARG A 178 15.18 -3.76 -9.84
N LEU A 179 14.98 -3.27 -8.61
CA LEU A 179 13.66 -2.91 -8.09
C LEU A 179 13.68 -1.43 -7.69
N VAL A 180 12.79 -0.64 -8.27
CA VAL A 180 12.60 0.78 -7.92
C VAL A 180 11.14 1.02 -7.55
N LEU A 181 10.92 1.63 -6.39
CA LEU A 181 9.61 2.05 -5.91
C LEU A 181 9.48 3.57 -6.02
N LEU A 182 8.39 4.06 -6.60
CA LEU A 182 8.15 5.48 -6.86
C LEU A 182 6.75 5.87 -6.40
N TYR A 183 6.63 6.97 -5.67
CA TYR A 183 5.36 7.46 -5.13
C TYR A 183 5.04 8.89 -5.55
N PHE A 184 3.77 9.12 -5.87
CA PHE A 184 3.15 10.42 -6.08
C PHE A 184 1.94 10.58 -5.15
N HIS A 185 1.79 11.76 -4.56
CA HIS A 185 0.75 12.06 -3.57
C HIS A 185 -0.58 12.51 -4.19
N GLU A 186 -0.71 12.38 -5.51
CA GLU A 186 -1.87 12.82 -6.28
C GLU A 186 -2.44 11.61 -7.03
N PRO A 187 -3.77 11.57 -7.24
CA PRO A 187 -4.76 12.64 -6.99
C PRO A 187 -5.33 12.74 -5.57
N ASP A 188 -4.84 11.97 -4.58
CA ASP A 188 -5.35 11.98 -3.19
C ASP A 188 -5.45 13.38 -2.59
N TRP A 189 -4.37 14.17 -2.64
CA TRP A 189 -4.36 15.51 -2.04
C TRP A 189 -5.43 16.44 -2.64
N THR A 190 -5.57 16.43 -3.97
CA THR A 190 -6.62 17.20 -4.66
C THR A 190 -8.01 16.66 -4.32
N GLY A 191 -8.16 15.33 -4.26
CA GLY A 191 -9.41 14.66 -3.87
C GLY A 191 -9.88 15.03 -2.46
N HIS A 192 -8.99 15.08 -1.47
CA HIS A 192 -9.33 15.59 -0.13
C HIS A 192 -9.76 17.04 -0.15
N THR A 193 -9.09 17.88 -0.95
CA THR A 193 -9.29 19.33 -0.95
C THR A 193 -10.58 19.74 -1.65
N TYR A 194 -10.88 19.13 -2.80
CA TYR A 194 -11.96 19.56 -3.69
C TYR A 194 -13.10 18.54 -3.82
N GLY A 195 -12.86 17.27 -3.48
CA GLY A 195 -13.77 16.15 -3.65
C GLY A 195 -13.38 15.27 -4.86
N PRO A 196 -13.61 13.95 -4.80
CA PRO A 196 -13.17 12.99 -5.84
C PRO A 196 -13.75 13.24 -7.24
N ASN A 197 -14.91 13.91 -7.34
CA ASN A 197 -15.59 14.15 -8.61
C ASN A 197 -15.52 15.62 -9.06
N SER A 198 -14.68 16.45 -8.42
CA SER A 198 -14.58 17.87 -8.75
C SER A 198 -13.79 18.11 -10.06
N PRO A 199 -14.02 19.23 -10.76
CA PRO A 199 -13.22 19.62 -11.92
C PRO A 199 -11.72 19.68 -11.63
N GLU A 200 -11.32 20.12 -10.43
CA GLU A 200 -9.92 20.16 -9.99
C GLU A 200 -9.32 18.76 -9.91
N THR A 201 -10.05 17.80 -9.34
CA THR A 201 -9.61 16.40 -9.28
C THR A 201 -9.50 15.79 -10.68
N ILE A 202 -10.45 16.06 -11.58
CA ILE A 202 -10.38 15.63 -12.98
C ILE A 202 -9.14 16.21 -13.68
N SER A 203 -8.90 17.52 -13.58
CA SER A 203 -7.69 18.14 -14.14
C SER A 203 -6.40 17.60 -13.52
N GLN A 204 -6.42 17.23 -12.24
CA GLN A 204 -5.28 16.59 -11.60
C GLN A 204 -5.02 15.18 -12.13
N ILE A 205 -6.06 14.41 -12.44
CA ILE A 205 -5.92 13.09 -13.09
C ILE A 205 -5.29 13.24 -14.48
N GLU A 206 -5.71 14.21 -15.28
CA GLU A 206 -5.11 14.52 -16.60
C GLU A 206 -3.63 14.97 -16.46
N ARG A 207 -3.30 15.69 -15.38
CA ARG A 207 -1.92 16.02 -15.04
C ARG A 207 -1.11 14.76 -14.69
N MET A 208 -1.68 13.83 -13.93
CA MET A 208 -1.01 12.56 -13.60
C MET A 208 -0.77 11.71 -14.85
N ASP A 209 -1.67 11.73 -15.83
CA ASP A 209 -1.45 11.12 -17.14
C ASP A 209 -0.24 11.74 -17.87
N SER A 210 -0.11 13.07 -17.87
CA SER A 210 1.06 13.75 -18.45
C SER A 210 2.38 13.39 -17.73
N VAL A 211 2.33 13.24 -16.41
CA VAL A 211 3.47 12.79 -15.58
C VAL A 211 3.87 11.36 -15.96
N LEU A 212 2.89 10.47 -16.16
CA LEU A 212 3.12 9.12 -16.66
C LEU A 212 3.76 9.15 -18.05
N GLY A 213 3.24 9.94 -18.98
CA GLY A 213 3.80 10.07 -20.33
C GLY A 213 5.27 10.49 -20.34
N ASN A 214 5.65 11.45 -19.48
CA ASN A 214 7.04 11.86 -19.28
C ASN A 214 7.91 10.71 -18.75
N LEU A 215 7.41 9.96 -17.76
CA LEU A 215 8.12 8.82 -17.20
C LEU A 215 8.34 7.72 -18.25
N ILE A 216 7.28 7.30 -18.95
CA ILE A 216 7.35 6.26 -20.00
C ILE A 216 8.31 6.67 -21.12
N SER A 217 8.25 7.92 -21.56
CA SER A 217 9.16 8.48 -22.57
C SER A 217 10.62 8.42 -22.13
N LYS A 218 10.91 8.72 -20.86
CA LYS A 218 12.29 8.64 -20.35
C LYS A 218 12.76 7.21 -20.15
N THR A 219 11.90 6.31 -19.67
CA THR A 219 12.27 4.91 -19.42
C THR A 219 12.44 4.11 -20.70
N SER A 220 11.72 4.44 -21.79
CA SER A 220 11.87 3.76 -23.09
C SER A 220 13.24 4.00 -23.73
N ASN A 221 13.90 5.11 -23.38
CA ASN A 221 15.25 5.47 -23.84
C ASN A 221 16.37 4.82 -23.01
N LEU A 222 16.06 4.08 -21.95
CA LEU A 222 17.06 3.38 -21.15
C LEU A 222 17.57 2.12 -21.86
N THR A 223 18.83 1.78 -21.61
CA THR A 223 19.43 0.52 -22.10
C THR A 223 18.74 -0.74 -21.58
N ILE A 224 17.96 -0.63 -20.51
CA ILE A 224 17.20 -1.72 -19.90
C ILE A 224 15.73 -1.77 -20.36
N SER A 225 15.30 -0.93 -21.31
CA SER A 225 13.88 -0.77 -21.64
C SER A 225 13.20 -2.07 -22.05
N SER A 226 13.89 -2.96 -22.77
CA SER A 226 13.37 -4.29 -23.13
C SER A 226 13.29 -5.30 -21.98
N LYS A 227 13.85 -4.97 -20.81
CA LYS A 227 13.85 -5.78 -19.59
C LYS A 227 13.06 -5.14 -18.44
N LEU A 228 12.45 -3.97 -18.67
CA LEU A 228 11.78 -3.19 -17.65
C LEU A 228 10.30 -3.52 -17.59
N ASN A 229 9.85 -3.99 -16.43
CA ASN A 229 8.46 -4.17 -16.06
C ASN A 229 8.00 -2.97 -15.24
N ILE A 230 6.95 -2.30 -15.71
CA ILE A 230 6.34 -1.16 -15.04
C ILE A 230 5.01 -1.62 -14.46
N ILE A 231 4.81 -1.40 -13.16
CA ILE A 231 3.58 -1.71 -12.43
C ILE A 231 3.07 -0.41 -11.83
N ILE A 232 1.85 -0.01 -12.18
CA ILE A 232 1.18 1.18 -11.67
C ILE A 232 0.02 0.74 -10.79
N VAL A 233 -0.01 1.27 -9.58
CA VAL A 233 -1.04 1.01 -8.59
C VAL A 233 -1.49 2.29 -7.92
N SER A 234 -2.54 2.17 -7.13
CA SER A 234 -2.83 3.07 -6.03
C SER A 234 -3.14 2.24 -4.79
N ASP A 235 -3.11 2.89 -3.65
CA ASP A 235 -3.31 2.31 -2.34
C ASP A 235 -4.78 2.25 -1.91
N HIS A 236 -5.61 3.17 -2.40
CA HIS A 236 -7.05 3.20 -2.19
C HIS A 236 -7.74 4.13 -3.21
N GLY A 237 -9.06 4.11 -3.20
CA GLY A 237 -9.89 5.12 -3.85
C GLY A 237 -10.24 6.30 -2.94
N MET A 238 -11.36 6.97 -3.22
CA MET A 238 -11.82 8.18 -2.55
C MET A 238 -13.35 8.33 -2.70
N THR A 239 -14.03 8.82 -1.67
CA THR A 239 -15.47 9.15 -1.71
C THR A 239 -15.71 10.58 -1.21
N ASP A 240 -16.82 11.19 -1.64
CA ASP A 240 -17.22 12.52 -1.18
C ASP A 240 -17.62 12.46 0.30
N VAL A 241 -17.29 13.49 1.07
CA VAL A 241 -17.75 13.67 2.45
C VAL A 241 -18.37 15.04 2.62
N TYR A 242 -19.46 15.10 3.38
CA TYR A 242 -20.28 16.30 3.50
C TYR A 242 -20.31 16.84 4.94
N PRO A 243 -20.30 18.17 5.15
CA PRO A 243 -20.33 18.76 6.49
C PRO A 243 -21.53 18.33 7.36
N GLU A 244 -22.66 18.02 6.74
CA GLU A 244 -23.87 17.51 7.39
C GLU A 244 -23.80 16.03 7.79
N GLN A 245 -22.80 15.29 7.30
CA GLN A 245 -22.59 13.87 7.58
C GLN A 245 -21.49 13.64 8.64
N ILE A 246 -21.47 14.49 9.67
CA ILE A 246 -20.52 14.41 10.78
C ILE A 246 -21.18 13.80 12.01
N ILE A 247 -20.54 12.79 12.60
CA ILE A 247 -20.94 12.12 13.84
C ILE A 247 -19.97 12.52 14.95
N ASP A 248 -20.41 13.36 15.88
CA ASP A 248 -19.65 13.69 17.08
C ASP A 248 -19.84 12.61 18.15
N LEU A 249 -18.82 11.79 18.39
CA LEU A 249 -18.87 10.67 19.34
C LEU A 249 -19.01 11.14 20.79
N SER A 250 -18.57 12.36 21.09
CA SER A 250 -18.65 12.92 22.44
C SER A 250 -20.09 13.22 22.88
N THR A 251 -21.02 13.35 21.93
CA THR A 251 -22.46 13.50 22.19
C THR A 251 -23.12 12.19 22.64
N TYR A 252 -22.52 11.04 22.34
CA TYR A 252 -23.03 9.72 22.69
C TYR A 252 -22.41 9.18 23.98
N THR A 253 -21.10 9.37 24.18
CA THR A 253 -20.40 8.82 25.36
C THR A 253 -19.21 9.66 25.80
N ASP A 254 -18.87 9.59 27.08
CA ASP A 254 -17.70 10.27 27.63
C ASP A 254 -16.40 9.51 27.29
N LEU A 255 -15.54 10.16 26.52
CA LEU A 255 -14.28 9.62 26.02
C LEU A 255 -13.04 10.14 26.77
N SER A 256 -13.21 11.05 27.74
CA SER A 256 -12.12 11.77 28.42
C SER A 256 -11.07 10.87 29.09
N ASN A 257 -11.47 9.69 29.57
CA ASN A 257 -10.62 8.72 30.26
C ASN A 257 -10.30 7.47 29.41
N MET A 258 -10.34 7.62 28.08
CA MET A 258 -10.03 6.56 27.12
C MET A 258 -8.94 7.03 26.16
N ASN A 259 -8.19 6.08 25.62
CA ASN A 259 -7.28 6.36 24.51
C ASN A 259 -8.09 6.30 23.22
N VAL A 260 -8.19 7.44 22.54
CA VAL A 260 -8.90 7.57 21.28
C VAL A 260 -7.92 7.97 20.18
N ALA A 261 -7.96 7.25 19.06
CA ALA A 261 -7.12 7.52 17.90
C ALA A 261 -7.95 7.47 16.61
N GLY A 262 -7.51 8.21 15.61
CA GLY A 262 -8.23 8.32 14.33
C GLY A 262 -9.35 9.36 14.35
N ALA A 263 -9.85 9.66 13.17
CA ALA A 263 -10.99 10.54 12.88
C ALA A 263 -11.42 10.29 11.42
N GLY A 264 -12.57 10.84 11.03
CA GLY A 264 -13.12 10.64 9.69
C GLY A 264 -13.70 9.23 9.56
N PRO A 265 -13.25 8.36 8.63
CA PRO A 265 -13.91 7.07 8.40
C PRO A 265 -13.78 6.06 9.53
N THR A 266 -12.71 6.14 10.33
CA THR A 266 -12.41 5.14 11.36
C THR A 266 -11.90 5.80 12.65
N VAL A 267 -12.46 5.36 13.78
CA VAL A 267 -11.99 5.73 15.12
C VAL A 267 -11.72 4.46 15.92
N PHE A 268 -10.63 4.48 16.67
CA PHE A 268 -10.25 3.41 17.57
C PHE A 268 -10.33 3.87 19.02
N ILE A 269 -10.89 3.04 19.90
CA ILE A 269 -11.01 3.33 21.32
C ILE A 269 -10.42 2.16 22.12
N SER A 270 -9.55 2.49 23.08
CA SER A 270 -9.07 1.54 24.10
C SER A 270 -9.10 2.17 25.48
N SER A 271 -9.24 1.35 26.51
CA SER A 271 -9.15 1.81 27.89
C SER A 271 -8.75 0.66 28.81
N LYS A 272 -8.02 0.99 29.89
CA LYS A 272 -7.77 0.03 30.97
C LYS A 272 -9.05 -0.35 31.72
N SER A 273 -10.10 0.47 31.63
CA SER A 273 -11.38 0.23 32.29
C SER A 273 -12.36 -0.50 31.37
N LYS A 274 -12.57 -1.80 31.61
CA LYS A 274 -13.60 -2.60 30.93
C LYS A 274 -15.02 -2.02 31.16
N LYS A 275 -15.28 -1.37 32.30
CA LYS A 275 -16.55 -0.71 32.58
C LYS A 275 -16.80 0.46 31.62
N LEU A 276 -15.77 1.28 31.38
CA LEU A 276 -15.84 2.40 30.44
C LEU A 276 -16.06 1.90 29.01
N LEU A 277 -15.29 0.90 28.56
CA LEU A 277 -15.46 0.34 27.21
C LEU A 277 -16.86 -0.28 26.99
N LYS A 278 -17.40 -1.01 27.97
CA LYS A 278 -18.77 -1.55 27.87
C LYS A 278 -19.83 -0.47 27.78
N LYS A 279 -19.66 0.63 28.53
CA LYS A 279 -20.55 1.79 28.45
C LYS A 279 -20.45 2.45 27.07
N ALA A 280 -19.23 2.78 26.62
CA ALA A 280 -19.00 3.37 25.31
C ALA A 280 -19.59 2.51 24.18
N TYR A 281 -19.32 1.19 24.18
CA TYR A 281 -19.91 0.29 23.20
C TYR A 281 -21.45 0.35 23.21
N LYS A 282 -22.09 0.30 24.38
CA LYS A 282 -23.55 0.37 24.49
C LYS A 282 -24.11 1.69 23.95
N ASP A 283 -23.49 2.82 24.31
CA ASP A 283 -23.97 4.14 23.93
C ASP A 283 -23.76 4.40 22.43
N LEU A 284 -22.58 4.06 21.90
CA LEU A 284 -22.23 4.24 20.49
C LEU A 284 -23.06 3.36 19.55
N LYS A 285 -23.65 2.26 20.04
CA LYS A 285 -24.58 1.44 19.26
C LYS A 285 -25.88 2.16 18.87
N ALA A 286 -26.14 3.34 19.42
CA ALA A 286 -27.24 4.21 19.00
C ALA A 286 -26.93 5.03 17.72
N ILE A 287 -25.70 4.98 17.20
CA ILE A 287 -25.32 5.65 15.95
C ILE A 287 -25.84 4.82 14.76
N ASP A 288 -26.69 5.42 13.92
CA ASP A 288 -27.25 4.74 12.74
C ASP A 288 -26.23 4.58 11.59
N ASN A 289 -25.37 5.58 11.39
CA ASN A 289 -24.45 5.66 10.24
C ASN A 289 -23.02 5.22 10.56
N ALA A 290 -22.84 4.33 11.53
CA ALA A 290 -21.56 3.74 11.84
C ALA A 290 -21.73 2.33 12.41
N ASN A 291 -20.76 1.47 12.12
CA ASN A 291 -20.64 0.15 12.70
C ASN A 291 -19.67 0.18 13.88
N ILE A 292 -20.12 -0.32 15.03
CA ILE A 292 -19.33 -0.41 16.26
C ILE A 292 -18.96 -1.87 16.51
N TYR A 293 -17.67 -2.19 16.49
CA TYR A 293 -17.16 -3.54 16.68
C TYR A 293 -16.33 -3.62 17.96
N TRP A 294 -16.61 -4.65 18.76
CA TRP A 294 -15.55 -5.23 19.59
C TRP A 294 -14.52 -5.88 18.69
N LYS A 295 -13.23 -5.80 19.05
CA LYS A 295 -12.13 -6.45 18.33
C LYS A 295 -12.42 -7.90 17.94
N SER A 296 -12.98 -8.69 18.85
CA SER A 296 -13.33 -10.10 18.61
C SER A 296 -14.41 -10.29 17.53
N ASN A 297 -15.21 -9.27 17.29
CA ASN A 297 -16.40 -9.28 16.43
C ASN A 297 -16.18 -8.48 15.14
N ILE A 298 -14.96 -7.97 14.90
CA ILE A 298 -14.62 -7.36 13.60
C ILE A 298 -14.79 -8.44 12.52
N PRO A 299 -15.44 -8.12 11.37
CA PRO A 299 -15.69 -9.07 10.30
C PRO A 299 -14.41 -9.79 9.86
N LYS A 300 -14.48 -11.13 9.73
CA LYS A 300 -13.30 -11.95 9.37
C LYS A 300 -12.64 -11.49 8.08
N ARG A 301 -13.45 -11.09 7.08
CA ARG A 301 -12.98 -10.62 5.76
C ARG A 301 -12.11 -9.36 5.80
N PHE A 302 -12.11 -8.62 6.90
CA PHE A 302 -11.22 -7.48 7.03
C PHE A 302 -9.78 -7.87 7.35
N HIS A 303 -9.54 -9.11 7.83
CA HIS A 303 -8.22 -9.51 8.32
C HIS A 303 -7.65 -8.45 9.28
N TYR A 304 -8.50 -8.02 10.22
CA TYR A 304 -8.25 -6.86 11.08
C TYR A 304 -8.70 -7.12 12.54
N ARG A 305 -8.20 -8.17 13.16
CA ARG A 305 -8.48 -8.47 14.59
C ARG A 305 -7.35 -9.21 15.32
N ASN A 306 -6.40 -9.78 14.61
CA ASN A 306 -5.36 -10.65 15.15
C ASN A 306 -4.02 -9.95 15.39
N ASN A 307 -4.03 -8.67 15.77
CA ASN A 307 -2.81 -7.94 16.15
C ASN A 307 -2.97 -7.23 17.48
N ILE A 308 -1.93 -7.21 18.33
CA ILE A 308 -1.95 -6.55 19.64
C ILE A 308 -2.16 -5.04 19.56
N ARG A 309 -1.82 -4.42 18.42
CA ARG A 309 -1.98 -2.99 18.15
C ARG A 309 -3.40 -2.59 17.80
N ILE A 310 -4.25 -3.55 17.37
CA ILE A 310 -5.67 -3.30 17.09
C ILE A 310 -6.41 -3.08 18.42
N PRO A 311 -7.04 -1.90 18.64
CA PRO A 311 -7.69 -1.56 19.90
C PRO A 311 -8.95 -2.36 20.22
N ASP A 312 -9.48 -2.21 21.44
CA ASP A 312 -10.63 -2.97 21.94
C ASP A 312 -11.91 -2.71 21.16
N LEU A 313 -12.14 -1.44 20.78
CA LEU A 313 -13.27 -1.00 19.99
C LEU A 313 -12.79 -0.35 18.69
N LEU A 314 -13.43 -0.75 17.59
CA LEU A 314 -13.32 -0.16 16.27
C LEU A 314 -14.68 0.44 15.89
N ILE A 315 -14.67 1.69 15.46
CA ILE A 315 -15.82 2.37 14.89
C ILE A 315 -15.52 2.65 13.43
N VAL A 316 -16.40 2.22 12.54
CA VAL A 316 -16.30 2.40 11.09
C VAL A 316 -17.53 3.16 10.62
N ALA A 317 -17.35 4.35 10.09
CA ALA A 317 -18.44 5.13 9.51
C ALA A 317 -18.98 4.42 8.26
N ASN A 318 -20.28 4.60 7.98
CA ASN A 318 -20.80 4.32 6.65
C ASN A 318 -20.14 5.26 5.64
N GLU A 319 -20.10 4.86 4.36
CA GLU A 319 -19.51 5.68 3.30
C GLU A 319 -20.07 7.12 3.29
N GLY A 320 -19.20 8.12 3.12
CA GLY A 320 -19.55 9.54 3.14
C GLY A 320 -19.65 10.17 4.54
N TRP A 321 -19.84 9.37 5.58
CA TRP A 321 -19.90 9.85 6.96
C TRP A 321 -18.51 10.02 7.59
N SER A 322 -18.39 10.97 8.51
CA SER A 322 -17.16 11.29 9.23
C SER A 322 -17.35 11.28 10.75
N LEU A 323 -16.51 10.53 11.45
CA LEU A 323 -16.48 10.41 12.92
C LEU A 323 -15.55 11.47 13.52
N MET A 324 -16.07 12.28 14.43
CA MET A 324 -15.32 13.27 15.19
C MET A 324 -15.27 12.84 16.66
N PRO A 325 -14.15 12.30 17.16
CA PRO A 325 -14.11 11.75 18.51
C PRO A 325 -14.16 12.80 19.63
N LEU A 326 -13.65 14.02 19.40
CA LEU A 326 -13.50 15.07 20.43
C LEU A 326 -14.09 16.42 19.97
N GLY A 327 -15.15 16.41 19.18
CA GLY A 327 -15.78 17.61 18.62
C GLY A 327 -15.13 18.15 17.34
N HIS A 328 -15.62 19.31 16.88
CA HIS A 328 -15.32 19.87 15.55
C HIS A 328 -14.03 20.69 15.49
N GLY A 329 -13.18 20.41 14.49
CA GLY A 329 -12.21 21.37 13.95
C GLY A 329 -12.83 22.22 12.82
N SER A 330 -12.19 23.33 12.44
CA SER A 330 -12.73 24.32 11.49
C SER A 330 -12.69 23.91 10.00
N SER A 331 -12.16 22.74 9.67
CA SER A 331 -12.04 22.25 8.29
C SER A 331 -12.21 20.75 8.27
N SER A 332 -13.23 20.29 7.54
CA SER A 332 -13.35 18.89 7.12
C SER A 332 -12.89 18.79 5.67
N PRO A 333 -12.22 17.70 5.26
CA PRO A 333 -11.95 17.47 3.86
C PRO A 333 -13.27 17.31 3.10
N LYS A 334 -13.24 17.45 1.77
CA LYS A 334 -14.38 17.20 0.88
C LYS A 334 -14.37 15.79 0.30
N GLY A 335 -13.20 15.16 0.27
CA GLY A 335 -13.04 13.74 -0.02
C GLY A 335 -12.50 13.00 1.20
N SER A 336 -12.82 11.72 1.35
CA SER A 336 -12.12 10.86 2.31
C SER A 336 -12.03 9.41 1.86
N HIS A 337 -11.18 8.67 2.57
CA HIS A 337 -10.90 7.24 2.36
C HIS A 337 -10.52 6.61 3.70
N GLY A 338 -10.59 5.29 3.83
CA GLY A 338 -10.43 4.55 5.08
C GLY A 338 -11.65 3.73 5.48
N TYR A 339 -12.71 3.75 4.66
CA TYR A 339 -13.94 3.00 4.84
C TYR A 339 -13.73 1.50 4.58
N ASP A 340 -14.84 0.76 4.52
CA ASP A 340 -14.88 -0.64 4.13
C ASP A 340 -14.23 -0.87 2.76
N ASN A 341 -13.31 -1.82 2.67
CA ASN A 341 -12.51 -2.08 1.47
C ASN A 341 -13.29 -2.75 0.33
N GLN A 342 -14.54 -3.18 0.55
CA GLN A 342 -15.42 -3.68 -0.50
C GLN A 342 -16.25 -2.60 -1.20
N LEU A 343 -16.24 -1.36 -0.69
CA LEU A 343 -16.93 -0.25 -1.37
C LEU A 343 -16.21 0.06 -2.67
N ASP A 344 -16.98 0.20 -3.77
CA ASP A 344 -16.41 0.49 -5.08
C ASP A 344 -15.57 1.77 -5.05
N ASN A 345 -16.04 2.80 -4.35
CA ASN A 345 -15.29 4.05 -4.27
C ASN A 345 -13.94 3.93 -3.53
N MET A 346 -13.71 2.86 -2.78
CA MET A 346 -12.44 2.59 -2.11
C MET A 346 -11.47 1.78 -2.96
N LYS A 347 -11.90 1.26 -4.12
CA LYS A 347 -11.06 0.45 -5.01
C LYS A 347 -10.06 1.32 -5.76
N ALA A 348 -8.89 0.74 -5.97
CA ALA A 348 -7.71 1.35 -6.57
C ALA A 348 -7.53 0.92 -8.03
N ILE A 349 -6.67 1.61 -8.78
CA ILE A 349 -6.18 1.15 -10.10
C ILE A 349 -5.08 0.09 -9.99
N PHE A 350 -4.99 -0.78 -11.00
CA PHE A 350 -3.82 -1.59 -11.31
C PHE A 350 -3.62 -1.67 -12.82
N ILE A 351 -2.41 -1.35 -13.29
CA ILE A 351 -1.99 -1.45 -14.69
C ILE A 351 -0.54 -1.94 -14.69
N ALA A 352 -0.18 -2.86 -15.57
CA ALA A 352 1.19 -3.29 -15.73
C ALA A 352 1.58 -3.46 -17.20
N ASN A 353 2.85 -3.23 -17.51
CA ASN A 353 3.39 -3.39 -18.86
C ASN A 353 4.87 -3.76 -18.79
N GLY A 354 5.31 -4.68 -19.65
CA GLY A 354 6.70 -5.14 -19.67
C GLY A 354 6.83 -6.56 -20.20
N PRO A 355 8.06 -7.08 -20.30
CA PRO A 355 8.35 -8.39 -20.89
C PRO A 355 7.69 -9.57 -20.14
N SER A 356 7.47 -9.46 -18.82
CA SER A 356 6.87 -10.55 -18.04
C SER A 356 5.35 -10.60 -18.16
N PHE A 357 4.71 -9.54 -18.65
CA PHE A 357 3.26 -9.40 -18.66
C PHE A 357 2.66 -9.78 -20.01
N LYS A 358 1.41 -10.27 -19.99
CA LYS A 358 0.60 -10.39 -21.20
C LYS A 358 0.35 -9.00 -21.83
N SER A 359 -0.04 -9.01 -23.10
CA SER A 359 -0.38 -7.80 -23.85
C SER A 359 -1.87 -7.76 -24.17
N GLY A 360 -2.53 -6.63 -23.92
CA GLY A 360 -3.96 -6.43 -24.16
C GLY A 360 -4.86 -7.30 -23.27
N TYR A 361 -4.41 -7.67 -22.08
CA TYR A 361 -5.16 -8.56 -21.18
C TYR A 361 -5.83 -7.78 -20.04
N ALA A 362 -7.11 -8.02 -19.84
CA ALA A 362 -7.88 -7.45 -18.73
C ALA A 362 -8.48 -8.58 -17.88
N ARG A 363 -8.52 -8.38 -16.57
CA ARG A 363 -9.09 -9.32 -15.61
C ARG A 363 -10.05 -8.65 -14.62
N ASP A 364 -10.75 -9.48 -13.87
CA ASP A 364 -11.54 -9.04 -12.72
C ASP A 364 -10.65 -8.57 -11.56
N GLU A 365 -11.31 -8.03 -10.54
CA GLU A 365 -10.66 -7.48 -9.36
C GLU A 365 -9.82 -8.49 -8.58
N PHE A 366 -8.77 -8.00 -7.91
CA PHE A 366 -7.94 -8.81 -7.01
C PHE A 366 -7.35 -7.97 -5.88
N GLU A 367 -6.90 -8.61 -4.79
CA GLU A 367 -6.38 -7.92 -3.61
C GLU A 367 -4.93 -7.45 -3.78
N ASN A 368 -4.61 -6.28 -3.21
CA ASN A 368 -3.30 -5.64 -3.34
C ASN A 368 -2.14 -6.42 -2.69
N ILE A 369 -2.43 -7.35 -1.78
CA ILE A 369 -1.43 -8.24 -1.17
C ILE A 369 -0.78 -9.18 -2.20
N HIS A 370 -1.42 -9.43 -3.34
CA HIS A 370 -0.88 -10.29 -4.39
C HIS A 370 0.19 -9.62 -5.27
N ILE A 371 0.42 -8.31 -5.10
CA ILE A 371 1.46 -7.58 -5.84
C ILE A 371 2.87 -8.00 -5.38
N TYR A 372 3.07 -8.25 -4.09
CA TYR A 372 4.36 -8.68 -3.56
C TYR A 372 4.87 -9.98 -4.21
N PRO A 373 4.11 -11.11 -4.21
CA PRO A 373 4.59 -12.34 -4.83
C PRO A 373 4.76 -12.21 -6.35
N LEU A 374 3.96 -11.37 -7.01
CA LEU A 374 4.14 -11.03 -8.43
C LEU A 374 5.51 -10.38 -8.69
N ILE A 375 5.89 -9.38 -7.89
CA ILE A 375 7.21 -8.73 -8.01
C ILE A 375 8.34 -9.71 -7.68
N ALA A 376 8.17 -10.54 -6.66
CA ALA A 376 9.16 -11.56 -6.30
C ALA A 376 9.40 -12.54 -7.46
N HIS A 377 8.32 -12.98 -8.11
CA HIS A 377 8.37 -13.85 -9.29
C HIS A 377 9.13 -13.19 -10.44
N ILE A 378 8.78 -11.96 -10.82
CA ILE A 378 9.43 -11.21 -11.92
C ILE A 378 10.93 -11.05 -11.65
N LEU A 379 11.32 -10.76 -10.41
CA LEU A 379 12.73 -10.59 -10.06
C LEU A 379 13.51 -11.91 -9.92
N GLY A 380 12.84 -13.06 -9.93
CA GLY A 380 13.45 -14.37 -9.72
C GLY A 380 13.93 -14.58 -8.27
N ILE A 381 13.27 -13.96 -7.29
CA ILE A 381 13.65 -14.04 -5.87
C ILE A 381 12.62 -14.83 -5.06
N ASN A 382 13.08 -15.48 -3.99
CA ASN A 382 12.18 -16.20 -3.10
C ASN A 382 11.43 -15.22 -2.19
N PRO A 383 10.08 -15.27 -2.14
CA PRO A 383 9.31 -14.41 -1.26
C PRO A 383 9.60 -14.72 0.21
N PHE A 384 9.22 -13.79 1.10
CA PHE A 384 9.16 -14.06 2.53
C PHE A 384 8.10 -15.14 2.83
N GLU A 385 8.40 -16.08 3.72
CA GLU A 385 7.56 -17.26 3.94
C GLU A 385 6.18 -16.94 4.55
N ASN A 386 6.06 -15.83 5.31
CA ASN A 386 4.84 -15.48 6.04
C ASN A 386 4.05 -14.35 5.36
N ILE A 387 4.05 -14.31 4.03
CA ILE A 387 3.13 -13.43 3.30
C ILE A 387 1.72 -14.02 3.26
N ASP A 388 0.72 -13.17 3.10
CA ASP A 388 -0.68 -13.56 2.85
C ASP A 388 -0.99 -13.61 1.35
N GLY A 389 -0.23 -12.85 0.55
CA GLY A 389 -0.36 -12.82 -0.90
C GLY A 389 0.03 -14.14 -1.56
N ASP A 390 -0.65 -14.46 -2.66
CA ASP A 390 -0.51 -15.70 -3.39
C ASP A 390 -0.31 -15.40 -4.88
N LEU A 391 0.74 -15.98 -5.47
CA LEU A 391 1.07 -15.80 -6.88
C LEU A 391 -0.01 -16.42 -7.78
N GLU A 392 -0.62 -17.54 -7.38
CA GLU A 392 -1.65 -18.23 -8.18
C GLU A 392 -2.88 -17.35 -8.41
N LYS A 393 -3.08 -16.31 -7.58
CA LYS A 393 -4.17 -15.33 -7.76
C LYS A 393 -3.91 -14.33 -8.87
N VAL A 394 -2.67 -14.19 -9.32
CA VAL A 394 -2.21 -13.17 -10.27
C VAL A 394 -1.30 -13.72 -11.38
N GLU A 395 -1.08 -15.03 -11.44
CA GLU A 395 -0.27 -15.68 -12.47
C GLU A 395 -0.85 -15.49 -13.87
N ASP A 396 -2.16 -15.30 -13.99
CA ASP A 396 -2.85 -15.02 -15.24
C ASP A 396 -2.43 -13.67 -15.87
N LEU A 397 -1.79 -12.77 -15.12
CA LEU A 397 -1.20 -11.54 -15.65
C LEU A 397 0.08 -11.79 -16.44
N LEU A 398 0.79 -12.89 -16.15
CA LEU A 398 2.11 -13.18 -16.68
C LEU A 398 2.04 -13.88 -18.04
N SER A 399 3.00 -13.61 -18.91
CA SER A 399 3.04 -14.15 -20.28
C SER A 399 3.54 -15.60 -20.36
N ASN A 400 4.25 -16.10 -19.35
CA ASN A 400 4.84 -17.44 -19.28
C ASN A 400 4.68 -18.08 -17.92
#